data_AF-I1SB10-F1
#
_entry.id   AF-I1SB10-F1
#
_cell.length_a   1.000
_cell.length_b   1.000
_cell.length_c   1.000
_cell.angle_alpha   90.00
_cell.angle_beta   90.00
_cell.angle_gamma   90.00
#
_symmetry.space_group_name_H-M   'P 1'
#
loop_
_entity.id
_entity.type
_entity.pdbx_description
1 polymer ?
#
loop_
_entity_poly.entity_id
_entity_poly.type
_entity_poly.pdbx_seq_one_letter_code
_entity_poly.pdbx_strand_id
1 'polypeptide(L)' 'EGCAFEGESCNVQFYPCCPGLGLTCIPGNPDGTCYYL' A
#
# COMPACT_ATOMS: atom_id res chain seq x y z
N GLU A 1 0.09 -8.57 11.97
CA GLU A 1 0.07 -8.35 10.52
C GLU A 1 -0.37 -6.91 10.31
N GLY A 2 0.47 -6.10 9.67
CA GLY A 2 0.24 -4.65 9.51
C GLY A 2 -0.09 -4.32 8.05
N CYS A 3 -0.65 -3.15 7.85
CA CYS A 3 -0.88 -2.59 6.53
C CYS A 3 -0.31 -1.16 6.48
N ALA A 4 0.02 -0.70 5.27
CA ALA A 4 0.58 0.64 5.06
C ALA A 4 -0.54 1.68 4.90
N PHE A 5 -0.40 2.83 5.58
CA PHE A 5 -1.26 4.00 5.39
C PHE A 5 -0.75 4.90 4.25
N GLU A 6 -1.48 5.97 3.94
CA GLU A 6 -1.07 6.91 2.89
C GLU A 6 0.33 7.48 3.14
N GLY A 7 1.15 7.50 2.09
CA GLY A 7 2.53 7.95 2.14
C GLY A 7 3.53 6.92 2.68
N GLU A 8 3.07 5.79 3.23
CA GLU A 8 3.95 4.71 3.67
C GLU A 8 4.31 3.74 2.54
N SER A 9 5.45 3.07 2.74
CA SER A 9 5.94 2.02 1.86
C SER A 9 5.06 0.77 1.97
N CYS A 10 4.67 0.22 0.82
CA CYS A 10 3.88 -0.99 0.72
C CYS A 10 4.57 -2.04 -0.13
N ASN A 11 4.26 -3.30 0.14
CA ASN A 11 4.64 -4.44 -0.67
C ASN A 11 3.38 -5.25 -0.99
N VAL A 12 3.11 -5.48 -2.28
CA VAL A 12 1.84 -6.07 -2.74
C VAL A 12 1.64 -7.53 -2.28
N GLN A 13 2.68 -8.22 -1.83
CA GLN A 13 2.60 -9.60 -1.33
C GLN A 13 2.63 -9.68 0.19
N PHE A 14 3.45 -8.87 0.86
CA PHE A 14 3.73 -9.03 2.30
C PHE A 14 3.22 -7.88 3.17
N TYR A 15 3.01 -6.69 2.60
CA TYR A 15 2.65 -5.49 3.36
C TYR A 15 1.75 -4.55 2.52
N PRO A 16 0.50 -4.94 2.27
CA PRO A 16 -0.40 -4.17 1.40
C PRO A 16 -0.85 -2.86 2.06
N CYS A 17 -1.39 -1.95 1.25
CA CYS A 17 -2.06 -0.77 1.77
C CYS A 17 -3.31 -1.15 2.57
N CYS A 18 -3.63 -0.37 3.60
CA CYS A 18 -4.78 -0.65 4.45
C CYS A 18 -6.10 -0.65 3.65
N PRO A 19 -6.87 -1.76 3.69
CA PRO A 19 -8.12 -1.85 2.96
C PRO A 19 -9.19 -0.93 3.57
N GLY A 20 -10.18 -0.54 2.77
CA GLY A 20 -11.31 0.31 3.22
C GLY A 20 -11.03 1.81 3.22
N LEU A 21 -9.80 2.24 2.90
CA LEU A 21 -9.42 3.64 2.77
C LEU A 21 -9.27 4.12 1.31
N GLY A 22 -9.48 3.25 0.31
CA GLY A 22 -9.26 3.64 -1.10
C GLY A 22 -7.79 3.82 -1.46
N LEU A 23 -6.88 3.22 -0.68
CA LEU A 23 -5.44 3.28 -0.91
C LEU A 23 -5.00 2.22 -1.93
N THR A 24 -4.08 2.61 -2.80
CA THR A 24 -3.44 1.74 -3.78
C THR A 24 -1.92 1.82 -3.66
N CYS A 25 -1.22 0.71 -3.89
CA CYS A 25 0.24 0.64 -3.85
C CYS A 25 0.83 0.91 -5.24
N ILE A 26 1.51 2.05 -5.44
CA ILE A 26 2.07 2.44 -6.74
C ILE A 26 3.60 2.60 -6.63
N PRO A 27 4.40 2.02 -7.55
CA PRO A 27 4.00 1.20 -8.70
C PRO A 27 3.55 -0.22 -8.34
N GLY A 28 3.85 -0.70 -7.12
CA GLY A 28 3.37 -2.00 -6.64
C GLY A 28 4.05 -3.20 -7.29
N ASN A 29 5.37 -3.15 -7.52
CA ASN A 29 6.13 -4.24 -8.13
C ASN A 29 7.59 -4.35 -7.61
N PRO A 30 7.88 -5.18 -6.59
CA PRO A 30 6.93 -5.68 -5.60
C PRO A 30 6.55 -4.60 -4.57
N ASP A 31 7.35 -3.53 -4.49
CA ASP A 31 7.18 -2.43 -3.56
C ASP A 31 6.57 -1.20 -4.24
N GLY A 32 6.07 -0.29 -3.43
CA GLY A 32 5.57 1.02 -3.83
C GLY A 32 5.24 1.88 -2.63
N THR A 33 4.43 2.90 -2.85
CA THR A 33 3.90 3.76 -1.81
C THR A 33 2.38 3.78 -1.90
N CYS A 34 1.71 3.84 -0.75
CA CYS A 34 0.25 3.92 -0.71
C CYS A 34 -0.24 5.33 -1.02
N TYR A 35 -1.14 5.45 -2.00
CA TYR A 35 -1.80 6.70 -2.38
C TYR A 35 -3.31 6.52 -2.46
N TYR A 36 -4.09 7.58 -2.18
CA TYR A 36 -5.54 7.59 -2.41
C TYR A 36 -5.86 7.59 -3.92
N LEU A 37 -6.87 6.82 -4.32
CA LEU A 37 -7.53 6.89 -5.63
C LEU A 37 -8.96 7.42 -5.52
#